data_AF-A0A3D4WAR9-F1
#
_entry.id   AF-A0A3D4WAR9-F1
#
_cell.length_a   1.000
_cell.length_b   1.000
_cell.length_c   1.000
_cell.angle_alpha   90.00
_cell.angle_beta   90.00
_cell.angle_gamma   90.00
#
_symmetry.space_group_name_H-M   'P 1'
#
loop_
_entity.id
_entity.type
_entity.pdbx_description
1 polymer ?
#
loop_
_entity_poly.entity_id
_entity_poly.type
_entity_poly.pdbx_seq_one_letter_code
_entity_poly.pdbx_strand_id
1 'polypeptide(L)'
;MTQHTHSELVGLIWNIANKLRGPYRPPQYRRVMLPMIVLRRLDCVLEENHEKVVRKYEQLKREGKYKEEAIVKILGKTASEGRKHPLFNTSHYTFKKLL
;
A
#
# COMPACT_ATOMS: atom_id res chain seq x y z
N MET A 1 -5.89 -0.76 -23.37
CA MET A 1 -6.14 -1.47 -22.10
C MET A 1 -6.27 -2.94 -22.44
N THR A 2 -5.34 -3.79 -22.01
CA THR A 2 -5.39 -5.23 -22.27
C THR A 2 -6.42 -5.88 -21.35
N GLN A 3 -7.56 -6.30 -21.90
CA GLN A 3 -8.49 -7.17 -21.18
C GLN A 3 -7.87 -8.56 -21.12
N HIS A 4 -7.29 -8.92 -19.97
CA HIS A 4 -6.87 -10.29 -19.72
C HIS A 4 -8.09 -11.17 -19.54
N THR A 5 -8.15 -12.29 -20.24
CA THR A 5 -9.22 -13.27 -20.02
C THR A 5 -9.07 -13.87 -18.62
N HIS A 6 -10.19 -14.24 -17.97
CA HIS A 6 -10.14 -14.83 -16.62
C HIS A 6 -9.19 -16.06 -16.56
N SER A 7 -9.17 -16.86 -17.63
CA SER A 7 -8.30 -18.02 -17.77
C SER A 7 -6.80 -17.64 -17.79
N GLU A 8 -6.43 -16.56 -18.48
CA GLU A 8 -5.05 -16.05 -18.49
C GLU A 8 -4.58 -15.63 -17.09
N LEU A 9 -5.43 -14.93 -16.33
CA LEU A 9 -5.11 -14.51 -14.97
C LEU A 9 -4.92 -15.71 -14.04
N VAL A 10 -5.80 -16.71 -14.14
CA VAL A 10 -5.67 -17.96 -13.37
C VAL A 10 -4.35 -18.66 -13.73
N GLY A 11 -4.04 -18.79 -15.03
CA GLY A 11 -2.80 -19.39 -15.50
C GLY A 11 -1.56 -18.65 -15.00
N LEU A 12 -1.58 -17.31 -15.03
CA LEU A 12 -0.49 -16.46 -14.51
C LEU A 12 -0.27 -16.68 -13.01
N ILE A 13 -1.34 -16.65 -12.20
CA ILE A 13 -1.27 -16.88 -10.76
C ILE A 13 -0.69 -18.27 -10.48
N TRP A 14 -1.11 -19.28 -11.22
CA TRP A 14 -0.66 -20.65 -11.03
C TRP A 14 0.80 -20.87 -11.43
N ASN A 15 1.25 -20.24 -12.52
CA ASN A 15 2.65 -20.23 -12.93
C ASN A 15 3.56 -19.55 -11.90
N ILE A 16 3.14 -18.43 -11.32
CA ILE A 16 3.87 -17.76 -10.24
C ILE A 16 3.93 -18.65 -8.98
N ALA A 17 2.79 -19.24 -8.60
CA ALA A 17 2.73 -20.14 -7.45
C ALA A 17 3.64 -21.37 -7.61
N ASN A 18 3.72 -21.94 -8.82
CA ASN A 18 4.62 -23.06 -9.12
C ASN A 18 6.11 -22.68 -8.98
N LYS A 19 6.50 -21.45 -9.36
CA LYS A 19 7.87 -20.95 -9.14
C LYS A 19 8.21 -20.80 -7.66
N LEU A 20 7.25 -20.33 -6.86
CA LEU A 20 7.42 -20.21 -5.41
C LEU A 20 7.49 -21.60 -4.75
N ARG A 21 6.87 -22.62 -5.36
CA ARG A 21 6.70 -23.98 -4.81
C ARG A 21 7.99 -24.73 -4.45
N GLY A 22 9.17 -24.19 -4.80
CA GLY A 22 10.48 -24.78 -4.55
C GLY A 22 10.88 -24.86 -3.06
N PRO A 23 11.63 -23.90 -2.51
CA PRO A 23 12.32 -24.03 -1.21
C PRO A 23 11.40 -24.11 0.03
N TYR A 24 10.09 -23.93 -0.13
CA TYR A 24 9.14 -23.87 0.98
C TYR A 24 8.14 -25.03 0.95
N ARG A 25 7.69 -25.49 2.11
CA ARG A 25 6.58 -26.45 2.23
C ARG A 25 5.24 -25.72 2.11
N PRO A 26 4.15 -26.39 1.68
CA PRO A 26 2.82 -25.77 1.55
C PRO A 26 2.36 -24.89 2.73
N PRO A 27 2.60 -25.25 4.01
CA PRO A 27 2.26 -24.40 5.14
C PRO A 27 3.12 -23.14 5.27
N GLN A 28 4.38 -23.18 4.83
CA GLN A 28 5.34 -22.08 4.97
C GLN A 28 5.02 -20.92 4.02
N TYR A 29 4.41 -21.18 2.86
CA TYR A 29 3.99 -20.12 1.94
C TYR A 29 3.08 -19.10 2.60
N ARG A 30 2.18 -19.54 3.47
CA ARG A 30 1.24 -18.65 4.17
C ARG A 30 1.98 -17.63 5.02
N ARG A 31 3.15 -17.97 5.57
CA ARG A 31 3.96 -17.06 6.40
C ARG A 31 4.55 -15.89 5.62
N VAL A 32 4.71 -16.03 4.31
CA VAL A 32 5.26 -14.97 3.43
C VAL A 32 4.14 -14.32 2.63
N MET A 33 3.26 -15.11 2.01
CA MET A 33 2.18 -14.60 1.16
C MET A 33 1.19 -13.73 1.95
N LEU A 34 0.73 -14.15 3.13
CA LEU A 34 -0.31 -13.40 3.85
C LEU A 34 0.19 -12.01 4.28
N PRO A 35 1.38 -11.86 4.91
CA PRO A 35 1.90 -10.52 5.21
C PRO A 35 2.08 -9.66 3.96
N MET A 36 2.62 -10.23 2.87
CA MET A 36 2.83 -9.47 1.64
C MET A 36 1.53 -9.01 0.98
N ILE A 37 0.49 -9.86 1.00
CA ILE A 37 -0.85 -9.49 0.49
C ILE A 37 -1.46 -8.40 1.35
N VAL A 38 -1.36 -8.50 2.68
CA VAL A 38 -1.87 -7.47 3.61
C VAL A 38 -1.16 -6.14 3.37
N LEU A 39 0.17 -6.15 3.28
CA LEU A 39 0.96 -4.94 3.00
C LEU A 39 0.59 -4.32 1.66
N ARG A 40 0.47 -5.12 0.59
CA ARG A 40 0.05 -4.61 -0.72
C ARG A 40 -1.38 -4.07 -0.70
N ARG A 41 -2.30 -4.72 0.01
CA ARG A 41 -3.68 -4.22 0.19
C ARG A 41 -3.70 -2.86 0.88
N LEU A 42 -2.91 -2.69 1.94
CA LEU A 42 -2.80 -1.41 2.64
C LEU A 42 -2.17 -0.34 1.74
N ASP A 43 -1.14 -0.69 0.98
CA ASP A 43 -0.48 0.21 0.03
C ASP A 43 -1.42 0.66 -1.10
N CYS A 44 -2.17 -0.26 -1.72
CA CYS A 44 -3.19 0.09 -2.73
C CYS A 44 -4.24 1.07 -2.19
N VAL A 45 -4.63 0.91 -0.92
CA VAL A 45 -5.59 1.78 -0.25
C VAL A 45 -5.03 3.19 -0.01
N LEU A 46 -3.71 3.34 0.04
CA LEU A 46 -3.01 4.61 0.19
C LEU A 46 -2.62 5.25 -1.15
N GLU A 47 -2.46 4.46 -2.21
CA GLU A 47 -1.86 4.84 -3.49
C GLU A 47 -2.46 6.11 -4.11
N GLU A 48 -3.78 6.27 -4.07
CA GLU A 48 -4.49 7.42 -4.66
C GLU A 48 -4.19 8.76 -3.95
N ASN A 49 -4.05 8.73 -2.62
CA ASN A 49 -3.93 9.94 -1.79
C ASN A 49 -2.52 10.13 -1.20
N HIS A 50 -1.60 9.20 -1.43
CA HIS A 50 -0.27 9.15 -0.83
C HIS A 50 0.53 10.45 -1.08
N GLU A 51 0.65 10.88 -2.34
CA GLU A 51 1.44 12.08 -2.68
C GLU A 51 0.84 13.37 -2.09
N LYS A 52 -0.49 13.44 -1.97
CA LYS A 52 -1.16 14.57 -1.32
C LYS A 52 -0.79 14.63 0.16
N VAL A 53 -0.85 13.49 0.85
CA VAL A 53 -0.50 13.37 2.28
C VAL A 53 0.95 13.73 2.52
N VAL A 54 1.89 13.18 1.74
CA VAL A 54 3.33 13.45 1.91
C VAL A 54 3.66 14.92 1.71
N ARG A 55 3.16 15.55 0.63
CA ARG A 55 3.33 16.99 0.39
C ARG A 55 2.74 17.83 1.53
N LYS A 56 1.55 17.45 2.02
CA LYS A 56 0.92 18.16 3.12
C LYS A 56 1.71 18.01 4.43
N TYR A 57 2.25 16.83 4.69
CA TYR A 57 3.10 16.58 5.85
C TYR A 57 4.35 17.44 5.83
N GLU A 58 5.07 17.48 4.71
CA GLU A 58 6.25 18.34 4.55
C GLU A 58 5.94 19.82 4.71
N GLN A 59 4.80 20.28 4.17
CA GLN A 59 4.34 21.65 4.33
C GLN A 59 4.14 21.99 5.82
N LEU A 60 3.40 21.15 6.54
CA LEU A 60 3.09 21.36 7.96
C LEU A 60 4.36 21.31 8.82
N LYS A 61 5.29 20.40 8.51
CA LYS A 61 6.62 20.33 9.14
C LYS A 61 7.44 21.59 8.91
N ARG A 62 7.46 22.12 7.68
CA ARG A 62 8.18 23.36 7.32
C ARG A 62 7.60 24.59 8.00
N GLU A 63 6.27 24.65 8.13
CA GLU A 63 5.62 25.77 8.82
C GLU A 63 5.95 25.80 10.32
N GLY A 64 6.16 24.64 10.96
CA GLY A 64 6.56 24.55 12.37
C GLY A 64 5.52 25.08 13.38
N LYS A 65 4.30 25.40 12.92
CA LYS A 65 3.24 26.04 13.72
C LYS A 65 2.35 25.06 14.49
N TYR A 66 2.31 23.81 14.06
CA TYR A 66 1.35 22.82 14.56
C TYR A 66 2.02 21.79 15.45
N LYS A 67 1.35 21.42 16.55
CA LYS A 67 1.71 20.25 17.35
C LYS A 67 1.48 18.97 16.56
N GLU A 68 2.24 17.92 16.85
CA GLU A 68 2.17 16.63 16.14
C GLU A 68 0.75 16.05 16.07
N GLU A 69 -0.02 16.16 17.16
CA GLU A 69 -1.43 15.70 17.21
C GLU A 69 -2.34 16.40 16.19
N ALA A 70 -2.12 17.71 15.98
CA ALA A 70 -2.88 18.47 15.00
C ALA A 70 -2.49 18.07 13.57
N ILE A 71 -1.20 17.80 13.33
CA ILE A 71 -0.69 17.29 12.04
C ILE A 71 -1.36 15.97 11.71
N VAL A 72 -1.37 15.00 12.63
CA VAL A 72 -2.05 13.69 12.47
C VAL A 72 -3.52 13.86 12.08
N LYS A 73 -4.25 14.76 12.74
CA LYS A 73 -5.67 15.02 12.45
C LYS A 73 -5.88 15.63 11.05
N ILE A 74 -5.01 16.55 10.63
CA ILE A 74 -5.07 17.17 9.30
C ILE A 74 -4.75 16.14 8.21
N LEU A 75 -3.72 15.31 8.42
CA LEU A 75 -3.36 14.24 7.50
C LEU A 75 -4.46 13.18 7.39
N GLY A 76 -5.07 12.80 8.51
CA GLY A 76 -6.20 11.86 8.52
C GLY A 76 -7.36 12.36 7.64
N LYS A 77 -7.71 13.65 7.73
CA LYS A 77 -8.72 14.28 6.88
C LYS A 77 -8.32 14.29 5.40
N THR A 78 -7.06 14.65 5.12
CA THR A 78 -6.51 14.71 3.76
C THR A 78 -6.53 13.32 3.11
N ALA A 79 -6.20 12.28 3.88
CA ALA A 79 -6.20 10.89 3.40
C ALA A 79 -7.59 10.29 3.23
N SER A 80 -8.60 10.79 3.96
CA SER A 80 -10.00 10.34 3.89
C SER A 80 -10.82 11.04 2.80
N GLU A 81 -10.22 11.90 1.98
CA GLU A 81 -10.87 12.51 0.81
C GLU A 81 -11.26 11.39 -0.18
N GLY A 82 -12.50 10.87 -0.06
CA GLY A 82 -13.02 9.74 -0.84
C GLY A 82 -13.20 8.41 -0.09
N ARG A 83 -12.87 8.32 1.22
CA ARG A 83 -13.00 7.05 1.98
C ARG A 83 -13.20 7.26 3.48
N LYS A 84 -13.88 6.33 4.15
CA LYS A 84 -14.26 6.44 5.58
C LYS A 84 -13.09 6.31 6.57
N HIS A 85 -11.98 5.69 6.17
CA HIS A 85 -10.89 5.34 7.09
C HIS A 85 -9.76 6.39 7.05
N PRO A 86 -9.29 6.90 8.21
CA PRO A 86 -8.21 7.89 8.28
C PRO A 86 -6.82 7.22 8.25
N LEU A 87 -6.60 6.26 7.37
CA LEU A 87 -5.31 5.56 7.22
C LEU A 87 -4.34 6.39 6.35
N PHE A 88 -3.11 6.63 6.79
CA PHE A 88 -2.14 7.34 5.97
C PHE A 88 -0.72 6.91 6.29
N ASN A 89 0.20 7.23 5.38
CA ASN A 89 1.64 7.05 5.56
C ASN A 89 2.35 8.35 5.15
N THR A 90 3.40 8.71 5.87
CA THR A 90 4.24 9.90 5.62
C THR A 90 5.57 9.55 4.98
N SER A 91 5.91 8.26 4.89
CA SER A 91 7.08 7.76 4.18
C SER A 91 7.02 8.13 2.69
N HIS A 92 8.17 8.38 2.06
CA HIS A 92 8.25 8.60 0.61
C HIS A 92 8.12 7.31 -0.21
N TYR A 93 8.20 6.15 0.47
CA TYR A 93 8.23 4.84 -0.14
C TYR A 93 6.83 4.25 -0.29
N THR A 94 6.54 3.78 -1.50
CA THR A 94 5.39 2.92 -1.84
C THR A 94 5.91 1.58 -2.35
N PHE A 95 5.07 0.55 -2.43
CA PHE A 95 5.51 -0.74 -3.00
C PHE A 95 6.08 -0.62 -4.41
N LYS A 96 5.63 0.36 -5.21
CA LYS A 96 6.18 0.66 -6.53
C LYS A 96 7.57 1.30 -6.51
N LYS A 97 7.93 1.97 -5.42
CA LYS A 97 9.25 2.64 -5.24
C LYS A 97 10.24 1.80 -4.44
N LEU A 98 9.76 0.77 -3.75
CA LEU A 98 10.57 -0.13 -2.91
C LEU A 98 11.24 -1.26 -3.67
N LEU A 99 10.85 -1.51 -4.92
CA LEU A 99 11.35 -2.57 -5.79
C LEU A 99 11.97 -1.99 -7.06
#